data_AF-A0A8H7W418-F1
#
_entry.id   AF-A0A8H7W418-F1
#
_cell.length_a   1.000
_cell.length_b   1.000
_cell.length_c   1.000
_cell.angle_alpha   90.00
_cell.angle_beta   90.00
_cell.angle_gamma   90.00
#
_symmetry.space_group_name_H-M   'P 1'
#
loop_
_entity.id
_entity.type
_entity.pdbx_description
1 polymer ?
#
loop_
_entity_poly.entity_id
_entity_poly.type
_entity_poly.pdbx_seq_one_letter_code
_entity_poly.pdbx_strand_id
1 'polypeptide(L)'
;MSLLFTPLRHGVNKTIPLFQKSYTTTTTRPALTGYRKYVQQFKSKPGSYMTSFAILHELTAVAPFPFIYLALDNSSLKMPFPENIVSEGNKFINKARVYYKYPPLESDNRVMVNLVTTYCIVKALLPLRIAASAAMTPFMAERVIGPTVAFIHKAIKPKTK
;
A
#
# COMPACT_ATOMS: atom_id res chain seq x y z
N MET A 1 38.49 49.10 80.63
CA MET A 1 38.72 47.65 80.46
C MET A 1 37.90 47.22 79.26
N SER A 2 38.47 47.13 78.04
CA SER A 2 39.31 46.00 77.57
C SER A 2 38.42 44.75 77.43
N LEU A 3 38.15 44.15 76.27
CA LEU A 3 38.90 44.04 75.02
C LEU A 3 38.00 43.64 73.84
N LEU A 4 38.43 44.07 72.64
CA LEU A 4 38.06 43.50 71.34
C LEU A 4 38.23 41.98 71.34
N PHE A 5 37.26 41.27 70.75
CA PHE A 5 37.48 39.92 70.23
C PHE A 5 36.78 39.73 68.87
N THR A 6 37.57 39.91 67.82
CA THR A 6 37.60 39.08 66.61
C THR A 6 39.08 39.07 66.20
N PRO A 7 39.63 38.06 65.49
CA PRO A 7 38.97 37.15 64.55
C PRO A 7 39.39 35.66 64.73
N LEU A 8 38.86 34.75 63.90
CA LEU A 8 39.68 33.82 63.11
C LEU A 8 38.82 32.99 62.15
N ARG A 9 39.04 33.30 60.89
CA ARG A 9 38.66 32.62 59.65
C ARG A 9 39.42 31.28 59.54
N HIS A 10 38.71 30.17 59.37
CA HIS A 10 39.13 28.88 58.79
C HIS A 10 37.79 28.18 58.43
N GLY A 11 37.49 27.64 57.25
CA GLY A 11 38.27 27.20 56.12
C GLY A 11 37.45 26.07 55.48
N VAL A 12 37.62 25.86 54.18
CA VAL A 12 37.13 24.73 53.38
C VAL A 12 35.73 24.89 52.77
N ASN A 13 35.76 25.58 51.64
CA ASN A 13 34.94 25.28 50.47
C ASN A 13 35.01 23.77 50.14
N LYS A 14 33.88 23.07 50.22
CA LYS A 14 33.66 21.81 49.48
C LYS A 14 32.45 22.01 48.59
N THR A 15 32.65 22.73 47.50
CA THR A 15 31.82 22.56 46.31
C THR A 15 32.03 21.13 45.83
N ILE A 16 31.13 20.24 46.23
CA ILE A 16 31.02 18.91 45.63
C ILE A 16 30.67 19.16 44.16
N PRO A 17 31.52 18.79 43.19
CA PRO A 17 31.07 18.77 41.81
C PRO A 17 30.01 17.68 41.76
N LEU A 18 28.74 18.08 41.74
CA LEU A 18 27.65 17.24 41.28
C LEU A 18 28.02 16.88 39.85
N PHE A 19 28.67 15.74 39.69
CA PHE A 19 28.86 15.09 38.41
C PHE A 19 27.45 14.69 37.96
N GLN A 20 26.74 15.66 37.38
CA GLN A 20 25.55 15.42 36.57
C GLN A 20 26.04 14.58 35.39
N LYS A 21 26.06 13.26 35.62
CA LYS A 21 26.14 12.30 34.56
C LYS A 21 24.86 12.52 33.76
N SER A 22 24.96 13.35 32.72
CA SER A 22 23.93 13.49 31.71
C SER A 22 23.79 12.10 31.10
N TYR A 23 22.90 11.29 31.66
CA TYR A 23 22.38 10.11 30.99
C TYR A 23 21.57 10.66 29.82
N THR A 24 22.26 10.98 28.73
CA THR A 24 21.62 10.93 27.42
C THR A 24 21.17 9.49 27.30
N THR A 25 19.91 9.24 27.57
CA THR A 25 19.23 8.02 27.16
C THR A 25 19.12 8.11 25.64
N THR A 26 20.27 8.02 24.95
CA THR A 26 20.33 7.47 23.60
C THR A 26 19.77 6.07 23.73
N THR A 27 18.44 5.99 23.63
CA THR A 27 17.74 4.74 23.38
C THR A 27 18.27 4.28 22.04
N THR A 28 19.36 3.51 22.07
CA THR A 28 19.93 2.84 20.91
C THR A 28 18.88 1.85 20.44
N ARG A 29 17.91 2.34 19.65
CA ARG A 29 16.95 1.47 18.98
C ARG A 29 17.82 0.51 18.17
N PRO A 30 17.78 -0.81 18.44
CA PRO A 30 18.56 -1.75 17.67
C PRO A 30 18.25 -1.51 16.19
N ALA A 31 19.28 -1.40 15.34
CA ALA A 31 19.09 -1.24 13.91
C ALA A 31 18.41 -2.52 13.38
N LEU A 32 17.08 -2.48 13.30
CA LEU A 32 16.28 -3.62 12.86
C LEU A 32 16.64 -3.91 11.41
N THR A 33 17.30 -5.03 11.19
CA THR A 33 17.77 -5.48 9.88
C THR A 33 16.81 -6.53 9.31
N GLY A 34 16.64 -6.51 7.99
CA GLY A 34 15.82 -7.47 7.26
C GLY A 34 14.32 -7.43 7.61
N TYR A 35 13.70 -8.61 7.68
CA TYR A 35 12.25 -8.80 7.87
C TYR A 35 11.68 -8.19 9.17
N ARG A 36 12.51 -8.08 10.22
CA ARG A 36 12.11 -7.51 11.52
C ARG A 36 11.70 -6.04 11.40
N LYS A 37 12.30 -5.29 10.48
CA LYS A 37 11.94 -3.89 10.21
C LYS A 37 10.52 -3.78 9.64
N TYR A 38 10.21 -4.59 8.63
CA TYR A 38 8.90 -4.62 8.00
C TYR A 38 7.81 -5.01 9.01
N VAL A 39 8.02 -6.09 9.78
CA VAL A 39 7.07 -6.53 10.81
C VAL A 39 6.83 -5.44 11.88
N GLN A 40 7.89 -4.74 12.29
CA GLN A 40 7.77 -3.68 13.28
C GLN A 40 7.08 -2.42 12.72
N GLN A 41 7.31 -2.08 11.44
CA GLN A 41 6.61 -1.01 10.74
C GLN A 41 5.12 -1.31 10.57
N PHE A 42 4.77 -2.54 10.17
CA PHE A 42 3.38 -3.03 10.13
C PHE A 42 2.68 -2.87 11.49
N LYS A 43 3.32 -3.32 12.57
CA LYS A 43 2.77 -3.21 13.94
C LYS A 43 2.55 -1.76 14.37
N SER A 44 3.40 -0.84 13.90
CA SER A 44 3.32 0.58 14.25
C SER A 44 2.21 1.35 13.50
N LYS A 45 1.83 0.90 12.29
CA LYS A 45 0.87 1.59 11.41
C LYS A 45 0.01 0.59 10.61
N PRO A 46 -0.85 -0.21 11.26
CA PRO A 46 -1.58 -1.30 10.59
C PRO A 46 -2.52 -0.80 9.50
N GLY A 47 -3.20 0.34 9.73
CA GLY A 47 -4.16 0.89 8.76
C GLY A 47 -3.53 1.28 7.42
N SER A 48 -2.39 1.97 7.43
CA SER A 48 -1.70 2.40 6.20
C SER A 48 -1.32 1.22 5.32
N TYR A 49 -0.92 0.10 5.92
CA TYR A 49 -0.54 -1.11 5.20
C TYR A 49 -1.75 -1.87 4.66
N MET A 50 -2.83 -1.98 5.43
CA MET A 50 -4.10 -2.54 4.94
C MET A 50 -4.65 -1.75 3.75
N THR A 51 -4.70 -0.42 3.86
CA THR A 51 -5.19 0.44 2.76
C THR A 51 -4.31 0.32 1.53
N SER A 52 -2.98 0.31 1.71
CA SER A 52 -2.04 0.14 0.59
C SER A 52 -2.19 -1.21 -0.09
N PHE A 53 -2.34 -2.29 0.70
CA PHE A 53 -2.60 -3.63 0.17
C PHE A 53 -3.91 -3.68 -0.61
N ALA A 54 -5.00 -3.13 -0.08
CA ALA A 54 -6.30 -3.11 -0.76
C ALA A 54 -6.23 -2.35 -2.09
N ILE A 55 -5.64 -1.15 -2.11
CA ILE A 55 -5.47 -0.37 -3.35
C ILE A 55 -4.66 -1.17 -4.37
N LEU A 56 -3.56 -1.79 -3.94
CA LEU A 56 -2.69 -2.53 -4.84
C LEU A 56 -3.33 -3.85 -5.30
N HIS A 57 -4.15 -4.48 -4.47
CA HIS A 57 -4.94 -5.66 -4.81
C HIS A 57 -5.96 -5.35 -5.91
N GLU A 58 -6.62 -4.19 -5.83
CA GLU A 58 -7.58 -3.73 -6.84
C GLU A 58 -6.88 -3.32 -8.14
N LEU A 59 -5.77 -2.59 -8.06
CA LEU A 59 -5.01 -2.21 -9.25
C LEU A 59 -4.49 -3.44 -10.01
N THR A 60 -4.01 -4.45 -9.28
CA THR A 60 -3.59 -5.73 -9.87
C THR A 60 -4.78 -6.61 -10.30
N ALA A 61 -6.02 -6.27 -9.94
CA ALA A 61 -7.22 -6.89 -10.51
C ALA A 61 -7.56 -6.30 -11.89
N VAL A 62 -7.45 -4.97 -12.00
CA VAL A 62 -7.85 -4.23 -13.20
C VAL A 62 -6.78 -4.29 -14.29
N ALA A 63 -5.50 -4.12 -13.95
CA ALA A 63 -4.42 -4.00 -14.93
C ALA A 63 -4.22 -5.24 -15.83
N PRO A 64 -4.28 -6.48 -15.32
CA PRO A 64 -4.11 -7.66 -16.17
C PRO A 64 -5.29 -7.91 -17.11
N PHE A 65 -6.48 -7.38 -16.80
CA PHE A 65 -7.69 -7.64 -17.59
C PHE A 65 -7.56 -7.20 -19.06
N PRO A 66 -7.27 -5.92 -19.40
CA PRO A 66 -7.09 -5.52 -20.79
C PRO A 66 -5.86 -6.17 -21.42
N PHE A 67 -4.79 -6.39 -20.65
CA PHE A 67 -3.57 -7.02 -21.16
C PHE A 67 -3.83 -8.46 -21.64
N ILE A 68 -4.49 -9.27 -20.81
CA ILE A 68 -4.83 -10.67 -21.13
C ILE A 68 -5.89 -10.72 -22.24
N TYR A 69 -6.89 -9.84 -22.21
CA TYR A 69 -7.91 -9.79 -23.26
C TYR A 69 -7.28 -9.51 -24.63
N LEU A 70 -6.42 -8.48 -24.73
CA LEU A 70 -5.74 -8.14 -25.97
C LEU A 70 -4.79 -9.27 -26.41
N ALA A 71 -4.10 -9.92 -25.47
CA ALA A 71 -3.27 -11.07 -25.78
C ALA A 71 -4.09 -12.23 -26.37
N LEU A 72 -5.26 -12.54 -25.79
CA LEU A 72 -6.15 -13.59 -26.30
C LEU A 72 -6.77 -13.23 -27.65
N ASP A 73 -7.20 -11.99 -27.83
CA ASP A 73 -7.85 -11.52 -29.05
C ASP A 73 -6.88 -11.52 -30.25
N ASN A 74 -5.61 -11.17 -30.01
CA ASN A 74 -4.55 -11.25 -31.02
C ASN A 74 -3.96 -12.66 -31.20
N SER A 75 -4.24 -13.59 -30.29
CA SER A 75 -3.72 -14.96 -30.36
C SER A 75 -4.69 -15.89 -31.08
N SER A 76 -4.16 -16.93 -31.70
CA SER A 76 -4.97 -18.03 -32.27
C SER A 76 -5.55 -18.98 -31.22
N LEU A 77 -5.36 -18.69 -29.92
CA LEU A 77 -5.83 -19.50 -28.80
C LEU A 77 -7.34 -19.35 -28.63
N LYS A 78 -8.09 -20.20 -29.35
CA LYS A 78 -9.54 -20.28 -29.23
C LYS A 78 -9.90 -21.27 -28.13
N MET A 79 -10.46 -20.79 -27.03
CA MET A 79 -11.01 -21.70 -26.02
C MET A 79 -12.15 -22.52 -26.65
N PRO A 80 -12.10 -23.86 -26.56
CA PRO A 80 -13.03 -24.75 -27.23
C PRO A 80 -14.38 -24.77 -26.49
N PHE A 81 -15.11 -23.67 -26.56
CA PHE A 81 -16.52 -23.63 -26.16
C PHE A 81 -17.39 -24.12 -27.31
N PRO A 82 -18.42 -24.95 -27.03
CA PRO A 82 -19.35 -25.42 -28.04
C PRO A 82 -20.16 -24.25 -28.61
N GLU A 83 -20.50 -24.32 -29.90
CA GLU A 83 -21.10 -23.19 -30.65
C GLU A 83 -22.46 -22.73 -30.12
N ASN A 84 -23.20 -23.62 -29.46
CA ASN A 84 -24.43 -23.25 -28.77
C ASN A 84 -24.19 -22.19 -27.69
N ILE A 85 -23.12 -22.31 -26.89
CA ILE A 85 -22.78 -21.34 -25.84
C ILE A 85 -22.28 -20.02 -26.44
N VAL A 86 -21.55 -20.08 -27.56
CA VAL A 86 -21.05 -18.88 -28.26
C VAL A 86 -22.22 -18.08 -28.82
N SER A 87 -23.13 -18.73 -29.55
CA SER A 87 -24.27 -18.07 -30.17
C SER A 87 -25.29 -17.54 -29.16
N GLU A 88 -25.54 -18.26 -28.07
CA GLU A 88 -26.36 -17.78 -26.94
C GLU A 88 -25.72 -16.57 -26.27
N GLY A 89 -24.41 -16.63 -26.05
CA GLY A 89 -23.64 -15.52 -25.51
C GLY A 89 -23.72 -14.26 -26.36
N ASN A 90 -23.61 -14.41 -27.67
CA ASN A 90 -23.71 -13.30 -28.61
C ASN A 90 -25.10 -12.66 -28.60
N LYS A 91 -26.18 -13.43 -28.40
CA LYS A 91 -27.53 -12.85 -28.22
C LYS A 91 -27.58 -11.95 -26.98
N PHE A 92 -26.97 -12.37 -25.88
CA PHE A 92 -26.91 -11.57 -24.65
C PHE A 92 -26.10 -10.27 -24.84
N ILE A 93 -24.90 -10.37 -25.43
CA ILE A 93 -24.06 -9.20 -25.71
C ILE A 93 -24.73 -8.26 -26.72
N ASN A 94 -25.39 -8.80 -27.74
CA ASN A 94 -26.09 -7.99 -28.74
C ASN A 94 -27.27 -7.23 -28.13
N LYS A 95 -28.01 -7.82 -27.19
CA LYS A 95 -29.06 -7.12 -26.45
C LYS A 95 -28.51 -5.90 -25.70
N ALA A 96 -27.37 -6.06 -25.02
CA ALA A 96 -26.69 -4.95 -24.35
C ALA A 96 -26.15 -3.91 -25.35
N ARG A 97 -25.51 -4.35 -26.44
CA ARG A 97 -24.93 -3.45 -27.45
C ARG A 97 -25.98 -2.61 -28.16
N VAL A 98 -27.08 -3.21 -28.60
CA VAL A 98 -28.18 -2.50 -29.23
C VAL A 98 -28.78 -1.48 -28.27
N TYR A 99 -28.90 -1.83 -26.98
CA TYR A 99 -29.34 -0.88 -25.94
C TYR A 99 -28.40 0.33 -25.83
N TYR A 100 -27.09 0.13 -25.91
CA TYR A 100 -26.08 1.20 -25.92
C TYR A 100 -25.79 1.80 -27.31
N LYS A 101 -26.63 1.53 -28.32
CA LYS A 101 -26.50 2.02 -29.71
C LYS A 101 -25.23 1.58 -30.45
N TYR A 102 -24.66 0.43 -30.09
CA TYR A 102 -23.56 -0.20 -30.82
C TYR A 102 -24.05 -1.24 -31.83
N PRO A 103 -23.34 -1.45 -32.95
CA PRO A 103 -23.69 -2.48 -33.92
C PRO A 103 -23.64 -3.88 -33.29
N PRO A 104 -24.58 -4.77 -33.64
CA PRO A 104 -24.57 -6.14 -33.15
C PRO A 104 -23.32 -6.87 -33.66
N LEU A 105 -22.79 -7.77 -32.83
CA LEU A 105 -21.73 -8.69 -33.19
C LEU A 105 -22.29 -9.82 -34.06
N GLU A 106 -21.43 -10.33 -34.93
CA GLU A 106 -21.67 -11.53 -35.72
C GLU A 106 -21.92 -12.75 -34.83
N SER A 107 -22.65 -13.73 -35.35
CA SER A 107 -23.06 -14.93 -34.58
C SER A 107 -21.88 -15.80 -34.15
N ASP A 108 -20.76 -15.78 -34.86
CA ASP A 108 -19.55 -16.55 -34.55
C ASP A 108 -18.55 -15.80 -33.66
N ASN A 109 -18.85 -14.52 -33.33
CA ASN A 109 -17.91 -13.65 -32.68
C ASN A 109 -17.61 -14.14 -31.26
N ARG A 110 -16.34 -14.14 -30.85
CA ARG A 110 -15.91 -14.75 -29.58
C ARG A 110 -15.61 -13.74 -28.49
N VAL A 111 -16.04 -12.48 -28.63
CA VAL A 111 -15.83 -11.43 -27.61
C VAL A 111 -16.29 -11.87 -26.22
N MET A 112 -17.49 -12.44 -26.08
CA MET A 112 -17.97 -12.91 -24.78
C MET A 112 -17.06 -13.99 -24.19
N VAL A 113 -16.67 -14.97 -25.02
CA VAL A 113 -15.80 -16.09 -24.62
C VAL A 113 -14.42 -15.59 -24.22
N ASN A 114 -13.85 -14.64 -24.97
CA ASN A 114 -12.55 -14.04 -24.66
C ASN A 114 -12.60 -13.27 -23.35
N LEU A 115 -13.69 -12.53 -23.07
CA LEU A 115 -13.89 -11.85 -21.79
C LEU A 115 -14.02 -12.84 -20.63
N VAL A 116 -14.81 -13.90 -20.78
CA VAL A 116 -14.95 -14.95 -19.75
C VAL A 116 -13.61 -15.65 -19.50
N THR A 117 -12.90 -16.00 -20.56
CA THR A 117 -11.58 -16.63 -20.48
C THR A 117 -10.58 -15.71 -19.78
N THR A 118 -10.57 -14.43 -20.14
CA THR A 118 -9.76 -13.40 -19.48
C THR A 118 -10.05 -13.36 -17.99
N TYR A 119 -11.32 -13.29 -17.61
CA TYR A 119 -11.72 -13.29 -16.21
C TYR A 119 -11.28 -14.56 -15.47
N CYS A 120 -11.41 -15.73 -16.09
CA CYS A 120 -10.93 -16.99 -15.54
C CYS A 120 -9.41 -16.98 -15.32
N ILE A 121 -8.63 -16.45 -16.26
CA ILE A 121 -7.17 -16.33 -16.12
C ILE A 121 -6.82 -15.35 -14.99
N VAL A 122 -7.43 -14.17 -14.96
CA VAL A 122 -7.21 -13.19 -13.88
C VAL A 122 -7.51 -13.80 -12.50
N LYS A 123 -8.52 -14.67 -12.44
CA LYS A 123 -8.89 -15.42 -11.23
C LYS A 123 -7.91 -16.54 -10.90
N ALA A 124 -7.39 -17.25 -11.90
CA ALA A 124 -6.33 -18.23 -11.70
C ALA A 124 -5.04 -17.58 -11.17
N LEU A 125 -4.79 -16.32 -11.54
CA LEU A 125 -3.66 -15.52 -11.03
C LEU A 125 -3.87 -14.99 -9.60
N LEU A 126 -4.97 -15.29 -8.91
CA LEU A 126 -5.24 -14.81 -7.54
C LEU A 126 -4.09 -15.06 -6.55
N PRO A 127 -3.45 -16.25 -6.47
CA PRO A 127 -2.35 -16.48 -5.53
C PRO A 127 -1.16 -15.56 -5.83
N LEU A 128 -0.82 -15.43 -7.11
CA LEU A 128 0.26 -14.55 -7.57
C LEU A 128 -0.06 -13.09 -7.26
N ARG A 129 -1.32 -12.67 -7.45
CA ARG A 129 -1.77 -11.31 -7.13
C ARG A 129 -1.62 -11.00 -5.66
N ILE A 130 -2.07 -11.88 -4.77
CA ILE A 130 -1.94 -11.69 -3.32
C ILE A 130 -0.46 -11.59 -2.93
N ALA A 131 0.39 -12.48 -3.45
CA ALA A 131 1.83 -12.46 -3.17
C ALA A 131 2.50 -11.16 -3.68
N ALA A 132 2.21 -10.76 -4.92
CA ALA A 132 2.75 -9.55 -5.52
C ALA A 132 2.28 -8.28 -4.77
N SER A 133 0.98 -8.19 -4.47
CA SER A 133 0.43 -7.08 -3.68
C SER A 133 1.06 -7.02 -2.28
N ALA A 134 1.20 -8.15 -1.59
CA ALA A 134 1.83 -8.19 -0.26
C ALA A 134 3.30 -7.74 -0.31
N ALA A 135 4.08 -8.23 -1.29
CA ALA A 135 5.49 -7.88 -1.45
C ALA A 135 5.69 -6.37 -1.74
N MET A 136 4.80 -5.76 -2.51
CA MET A 136 4.88 -4.35 -2.90
C MET A 136 4.21 -3.39 -1.90
N THR A 137 3.42 -3.90 -0.95
CA THR A 137 2.74 -3.08 0.08
C THR A 137 3.69 -2.15 0.86
N PRO A 138 4.86 -2.58 1.39
CA PRO A 138 5.74 -1.67 2.13
C PRO A 138 6.23 -0.49 1.26
N PHE A 139 6.55 -0.75 0.00
CA PHE A 139 6.94 0.30 -0.94
C PHE A 139 5.79 1.30 -1.17
N MET A 140 4.58 0.80 -1.40
CA MET A 140 3.41 1.66 -1.64
C MET A 140 3.04 2.51 -0.41
N ALA A 141 3.06 1.91 0.78
CA ALA A 141 2.75 2.59 2.03
C ALA A 141 3.76 3.73 2.31
N GLU A 142 5.05 3.50 2.06
CA GLU A 142 6.09 4.50 2.27
C GLU A 142 6.11 5.58 1.18
N ARG A 143 5.96 5.19 -0.10
CA ARG A 143 6.09 6.10 -1.26
C ARG A 143 4.84 6.94 -1.50
N VAL A 144 3.65 6.40 -1.27
CA VAL A 144 2.39 7.07 -1.66
C VAL A 144 1.65 7.60 -0.45
N ILE A 145 1.45 6.79 0.60
CA ILE A 145 0.64 7.22 1.75
C ILE A 145 1.37 8.24 2.61
N GLY A 146 2.68 8.07 2.85
CA GLY A 146 3.48 9.05 3.61
C GLY A 146 3.36 10.49 3.10
N PRO A 147 3.65 10.75 1.81
CA PRO A 147 3.50 12.09 1.22
C PRO A 147 2.06 12.57 1.15
N THR A 148 1.11 11.68 0.83
CA THR A 148 -0.32 12.04 0.70
C THR A 148 -0.89 12.51 2.03
N VAL A 149 -0.60 11.79 3.12
CA VAL A 149 -1.05 12.18 4.47
C VAL A 149 -0.39 13.49 4.91
N ALA A 150 0.89 13.70 4.60
CA ALA A 150 1.57 14.95 4.92
C ALA A 150 0.97 16.15 4.16
N PHE A 151 0.62 15.96 2.89
CA PHE A 151 -0.03 16.98 2.06
C PHE A 151 -1.44 17.31 2.57
N ILE A 152 -2.24 16.29 2.88
CA ILE A 152 -3.59 16.46 3.44
C ILE A 152 -3.53 17.18 4.79
N HIS A 153 -2.62 16.77 5.69
CA HIS A 153 -2.45 17.43 6.98
C HIS A 153 -2.05 18.91 6.84
N LYS A 154 -1.21 19.23 5.85
CA LYS A 154 -0.86 20.62 5.52
C LYS A 154 -2.07 21.40 4.99
N ALA A 155 -2.93 20.78 4.19
CA ALA A 155 -4.13 21.41 3.64
C ALA A 155 -5.24 21.62 4.69
N ILE A 156 -5.36 20.72 5.66
CA ILE A 156 -6.38 20.76 6.71
C ILE A 156 -5.98 21.64 7.90
N LYS A 157 -4.68 21.94 8.09
CA LYS A 157 -4.23 22.81 9.19
C LYS A 157 -5.01 24.15 9.15
N PRO A 158 -5.85 24.44 10.15
CA PRO A 158 -6.57 25.71 10.17
C PRO A 158 -5.55 26.83 10.31
N LYS A 159 -5.77 27.95 9.59
CA LYS A 159 -5.02 29.19 9.86
C LYS A 159 -5.42 29.66 11.26
N THR A 160 -4.66 29.27 12.27
CA THR A 160 -4.70 29.93 13.58
C THR A 160 -4.31 31.39 13.35
N LYS A 161 -5.27 32.30 13.57
CA LYS A 161 -5.03 33.73 13.69
C LYS A 161 -4.39 34.04 15.03
#